data_AF-A0A968QYS2-F1
#
_entry.id   AF-A0A968QYS2-F1
#
_cell.length_a   1.000
_cell.length_b   1.000
_cell.length_c   1.000
_cell.angle_alpha   90.00
_cell.angle_beta   90.00
_cell.angle_gamma   90.00
#
_symmetry.space_group_name_H-M   'P 1'
#
loop_
_entity.id
_entity.type
_entity.pdbx_description
1 polymer ?
#
loop_
_entity_poly.entity_id
_entity_poly.type
_entity_poly.pdbx_seq_one_letter_code
_entity_poly.pdbx_strand_id
1 'polypeptide(L)'
;MNNDLSKQEQAVNLYASQGKTQQAVKLLFDLIVNYAKAKNFSKAEALREKLYEIDAMALTEIIKSGEIIEEEKSGAMDKNHLEIWAELYKTLNKEESNALYFALKHAEYGPDEEIFQQGQRNDRLYFINHGQAKLVYSQAGRETLLRVIAPGMIAGEDTFFTITFCTSSLITISKVKLSYLEKEDFNKWQDGLVSLASRLEDHCGKLKKKL
;
A
#
# COMPACT_ATOMS: atom_id res chain seq x y z
N MET A 1 12.51 -14.72 21.93
CA MET A 1 13.10 -13.75 20.96
C MET A 1 12.67 -12.31 21.24
N ASN A 2 11.40 -11.98 21.50
CA ASN A 2 10.97 -10.58 21.77
C ASN A 2 11.64 -9.87 22.97
N ASN A 3 12.04 -10.62 24.02
CA ASN A 3 12.60 -10.03 25.24
C ASN A 3 14.07 -9.56 25.10
N ASP A 4 14.74 -9.91 23.99
CA ASP A 4 16.15 -9.58 23.74
C ASP A 4 16.28 -8.28 22.92
N LEU A 5 15.44 -8.12 21.90
CA LEU A 5 15.39 -6.92 21.06
C LEU A 5 14.98 -5.65 21.85
N SER A 6 14.05 -5.78 22.81
CA SER A 6 13.66 -4.66 23.68
C SER A 6 14.80 -4.20 24.60
N LYS A 7 15.65 -5.11 25.07
CA LYS A 7 16.85 -4.77 25.87
C LYS A 7 17.90 -4.08 25.01
N GLN A 8 18.06 -4.53 23.77
CA GLN A 8 18.95 -3.89 22.80
C GLN A 8 18.50 -2.47 22.44
N GLU A 9 17.19 -2.21 22.32
CA GLU A 9 16.65 -0.86 22.12
C GLU A 9 16.96 0.09 23.29
N GLN A 10 16.87 -0.40 24.53
CA GLN A 10 17.25 0.37 25.71
C GLN A 10 18.76 0.65 25.72
N ALA A 11 19.58 -0.31 25.30
CA ALA A 11 21.02 -0.12 25.17
C ALA A 11 21.39 0.94 24.12
N VAL A 12 20.65 1.04 23.02
CA VAL A 12 20.83 2.13 22.04
C VAL A 12 20.65 3.50 22.69
N ASN A 13 19.57 3.70 23.45
CA ASN A 13 19.32 4.97 24.14
C ASN A 13 20.46 5.32 25.11
N LEU A 14 20.95 4.30 25.82
CA LEU A 14 22.07 4.48 26.73
C LEU A 14 23.34 4.89 25.99
N TYR A 15 23.69 4.23 24.89
CA TYR A 15 24.87 4.58 24.09
C TYR A 15 24.76 5.99 23.47
N ALA A 16 23.59 6.37 22.99
CA ALA A 16 23.34 7.72 22.48
C ALA A 16 23.54 8.78 23.57
N SER A 17 22.97 8.56 24.77
CA SER A 17 23.13 9.49 25.90
C SER A 17 24.56 9.59 26.45
N GLN A 18 25.38 8.55 26.23
CA GLN A 18 26.79 8.51 26.64
C GLN A 18 27.75 9.07 25.58
N GLY A 19 27.25 9.62 24.47
CA GLY A 19 28.09 10.10 23.35
C GLY A 19 28.81 8.99 22.58
N LYS A 20 28.39 7.73 22.75
CA LYS A 20 28.98 6.56 22.08
C LYS A 20 28.29 6.31 20.73
N THR A 21 28.30 7.33 19.88
CA THR A 21 27.53 7.39 18.63
C THR A 21 27.79 6.18 17.71
N GLN A 22 29.04 5.80 17.48
CA GLN A 22 29.36 4.66 16.62
C GLN A 22 28.79 3.32 17.12
N GLN A 23 28.74 3.12 18.45
CA GLN A 23 28.16 1.90 19.04
C GLN A 23 26.63 1.92 18.95
N ALA A 24 26.02 3.09 19.14
CA ALA A 24 24.58 3.27 18.96
C ALA A 24 24.17 3.03 17.50
N VAL A 25 24.91 3.59 16.54
CA VAL A 25 24.71 3.42 15.09
C VAL A 25 24.77 1.94 14.70
N LYS A 26 25.83 1.23 15.11
CA LYS A 26 25.99 -0.19 14.79
C LYS A 26 24.84 -1.04 15.36
N LEU A 27 24.50 -0.83 16.63
CA LEU A 27 23.43 -1.58 17.28
C LEU A 27 22.05 -1.26 16.66
N LEU A 28 21.81 0.00 16.28
CA LEU A 28 20.60 0.39 15.56
C LEU A 28 20.51 -0.28 14.21
N PHE A 29 21.60 -0.29 13.44
CA PHE A 29 21.65 -0.97 12.16
C PHE A 29 21.28 -2.45 12.30
N ASP A 30 21.91 -3.16 13.26
CA ASP A 30 21.61 -4.57 13.52
C ASP A 30 20.15 -4.80 13.92
N LEU A 31 19.58 -3.91 14.75
CA LEU A 31 18.16 -3.96 15.13
C LEU A 31 17.23 -3.74 13.94
N ILE A 32 17.54 -2.78 13.07
CA ILE A 32 16.75 -2.50 11.86
C ILE A 32 16.73 -3.74 10.97
N VAL A 33 17.89 -4.37 10.73
CA VAL A 33 17.99 -5.60 9.92
C VAL A 33 17.17 -6.74 10.55
N ASN A 34 17.25 -6.92 11.86
CA ASN A 34 16.50 -7.97 12.56
C ASN A 34 14.98 -7.75 12.47
N TYR A 35 14.51 -6.51 12.65
CA TYR A 35 13.09 -6.21 12.51
C TYR A 35 12.59 -6.32 11.06
N ALA A 36 13.41 -5.92 10.08
CA ALA A 36 13.10 -6.09 8.67
C ALA A 36 12.92 -7.59 8.32
N LYS A 37 13.86 -8.45 8.71
CA LYS A 37 13.77 -9.91 8.51
C LYS A 37 12.60 -10.56 9.26
N ALA A 38 12.25 -10.01 10.42
CA ALA A 38 11.06 -10.41 11.17
C ALA A 38 9.75 -9.85 10.57
N LYS A 39 9.81 -9.15 9.42
CA LYS A 39 8.69 -8.50 8.73
C LYS A 39 7.98 -7.43 9.56
N ASN A 40 8.65 -6.90 10.58
CA ASN A 40 8.17 -5.77 11.36
C ASN A 40 8.70 -4.46 10.75
N PHE A 41 8.21 -4.14 9.54
CA PHE A 41 8.70 -3.02 8.75
C PHE A 41 8.44 -1.67 9.42
N SER A 42 7.29 -1.49 10.07
CA SER A 42 6.97 -0.26 10.80
C SER A 42 8.01 0.05 11.87
N LYS A 43 8.44 -0.98 12.63
CA LYS A 43 9.47 -0.80 13.65
C LYS A 43 10.87 -0.62 13.04
N ALA A 44 11.17 -1.30 11.94
CA ALA A 44 12.42 -1.12 11.22
C ALA A 44 12.60 0.32 10.70
N GLU A 45 11.56 0.89 10.10
CA GLU A 45 11.57 2.28 9.61
C GLU A 45 11.71 3.30 10.76
N ALA A 46 10.97 3.13 11.85
CA ALA A 46 11.09 4.02 13.02
C ALA A 46 12.50 4.00 13.62
N LEU A 47 13.16 2.84 13.64
CA LEU A 47 14.55 2.74 14.09
C LEU A 47 15.54 3.35 13.09
N ARG A 48 15.21 3.35 11.79
CA ARG A 48 15.99 4.01 10.75
C ARG A 48 15.88 5.54 10.82
N GLU A 49 14.70 6.08 11.10
CA GLU A 49 14.54 7.51 11.40
C GLU A 49 15.39 7.91 12.61
N LYS A 50 15.32 7.13 13.68
CA LYS A 50 16.16 7.34 14.87
C LYS A 50 17.66 7.24 14.59
N LEU A 51 18.07 6.37 13.68
CA LEU A 51 19.46 6.29 13.21
C LEU A 51 19.90 7.61 12.56
N TYR A 52 19.04 8.21 11.72
CA TYR A 52 19.28 9.52 11.12
C TYR A 52 19.35 10.64 12.17
N GLU A 53 18.46 10.62 13.18
CA GLU A 53 18.46 11.61 14.28
C GLU A 53 19.74 11.56 15.13
N ILE A 54 20.27 10.35 15.37
CA ILE A 54 21.49 10.17 16.16
C ILE A 54 22.74 10.58 15.39
N ASP A 55 22.82 10.18 14.11
CA ASP A 55 23.97 10.49 13.27
C ASP A 55 23.57 10.57 11.80
N ALA A 56 23.25 11.80 11.36
CA ALA A 56 22.96 12.08 9.95
C ALA A 56 24.16 11.83 9.01
N MET A 57 25.38 11.69 9.54
CA MET A 57 26.58 11.36 8.76
C MET A 57 26.82 9.86 8.61
N ALA A 58 26.05 9.00 9.29
CA ALA A 58 26.08 7.54 9.13
C ALA A 58 25.40 7.07 7.83
N LEU A 59 25.75 7.71 6.70
CA LEU A 59 25.09 7.54 5.40
C LEU A 59 25.13 6.09 4.93
N THR A 60 26.22 5.37 5.20
CA THR A 60 26.36 3.97 4.79
C THR A 60 25.31 3.09 5.47
N GLU A 61 25.14 3.23 6.78
CA GLU A 61 24.17 2.49 7.58
C GLU A 61 22.74 2.91 7.25
N ILE A 62 22.49 4.21 7.05
CA ILE A 62 21.17 4.76 6.69
C ILE A 62 20.71 4.26 5.30
N ILE A 63 21.61 4.23 4.32
CA ILE A 63 21.30 3.75 2.97
C ILE A 63 21.10 2.24 3.00
N LYS A 64 22.08 1.48 3.52
CA LYS A 64 21.99 0.01 3.55
C LYS A 64 20.79 -0.51 4.32
N SER A 65 20.45 0.14 5.44
CA SER A 65 19.28 -0.27 6.22
C SER A 65 17.98 -0.05 5.44
N GLY A 66 17.88 1.05 4.68
CA GLY A 66 16.77 1.30 3.76
C GLY A 66 16.69 0.24 2.67
N GLU A 67 17.81 -0.07 1.99
CA GLU A 67 17.86 -1.11 0.95
C GLU A 67 17.42 -2.48 1.46
N ILE A 68 17.85 -2.85 2.67
CA ILE A 68 17.47 -4.11 3.32
C ILE A 68 15.97 -4.12 3.64
N ILE A 69 15.43 -3.04 4.22
CA ILE A 69 13.99 -2.95 4.49
C ILE A 69 13.20 -3.12 3.18
N GLU A 70 13.61 -2.43 2.12
CA GLU A 70 12.95 -2.52 0.82
C GLU A 70 13.06 -3.93 0.21
N GLU A 71 14.19 -4.63 0.37
CA GLU A 71 14.35 -6.03 -0.06
C GLU A 71 13.43 -6.98 0.70
N GLU A 72 13.40 -6.89 2.02
CA GLU A 72 12.55 -7.74 2.86
C GLU A 72 11.06 -7.45 2.62
N LYS A 73 10.69 -6.19 2.38
CA LYS A 73 9.34 -5.78 1.95
C LYS A 73 8.94 -6.46 0.63
N SER A 74 9.79 -6.35 -0.39
CA SER A 74 9.52 -6.97 -1.69
C SER A 74 9.41 -8.50 -1.60
N GLY A 75 10.26 -9.13 -0.78
CA GLY A 75 10.18 -10.57 -0.52
C GLY A 75 8.95 -11.02 0.27
N ALA A 76 8.25 -10.11 0.94
CA ALA A 76 7.05 -10.40 1.73
C ALA A 76 5.73 -10.24 0.96
N MET A 77 5.75 -9.72 -0.27
CA MET A 77 4.56 -9.50 -1.09
C MET A 77 3.89 -10.83 -1.50
N ASP A 78 2.56 -10.83 -1.54
CA ASP A 78 1.77 -12.00 -1.96
C ASP A 78 1.92 -12.25 -3.48
N LYS A 79 2.23 -13.50 -3.83
CA LYS A 79 2.48 -13.89 -5.23
C LYS A 79 1.22 -13.81 -6.08
N ASN A 80 0.06 -14.19 -5.56
CA ASN A 80 -1.19 -14.17 -6.32
C ASN A 80 -1.57 -12.72 -6.66
N HIS A 81 -1.39 -11.80 -5.71
CA HIS A 81 -1.57 -10.36 -5.96
C HIS A 81 -0.65 -9.86 -7.08
N LEU A 82 0.64 -10.20 -7.02
CA LEU A 82 1.61 -9.81 -8.05
C LEU A 82 1.29 -10.39 -9.42
N GLU A 83 0.76 -11.60 -9.49
CA GLU A 83 0.33 -12.23 -10.75
C GLU A 83 -0.90 -11.54 -11.35
N ILE A 84 -1.92 -11.27 -10.54
CA ILE A 84 -3.14 -10.58 -10.98
C ILE A 84 -2.82 -9.17 -11.49
N TRP A 85 -1.92 -8.46 -10.79
CA TRP A 85 -1.58 -7.07 -11.08
C TRP A 85 -0.25 -6.92 -11.83
N ALA A 86 0.24 -7.98 -12.48
CA ALA A 86 1.57 -7.99 -13.10
C ALA A 86 1.80 -6.82 -14.08
N GLU A 87 0.78 -6.44 -14.85
CA GLU A 87 0.86 -5.33 -15.81
C GLU A 87 1.00 -3.95 -15.13
N LEU A 88 0.46 -3.79 -13.91
CA LEU A 88 0.68 -2.58 -13.11
C LEU A 88 2.09 -2.60 -12.52
N TYR A 89 2.46 -3.69 -11.84
CA TYR A 89 3.75 -3.80 -11.15
C TYR A 89 4.95 -3.77 -12.08
N LYS A 90 4.84 -4.23 -13.33
CA LYS A 90 5.89 -4.07 -14.36
C LYS A 90 6.25 -2.62 -14.65
N THR A 91 5.35 -1.68 -14.38
CA THR A 91 5.61 -0.26 -14.61
C THR A 91 6.25 0.42 -13.41
N LEU A 92 6.26 -0.23 -12.25
CA LEU A 92 6.73 0.33 -10.98
C LEU A 92 8.17 -0.11 -10.70
N ASN A 93 8.95 0.77 -10.10
CA ASN A 93 10.21 0.37 -9.47
C ASN A 93 9.94 -0.36 -8.13
N LYS A 94 11.00 -0.80 -7.46
CA LYS A 94 10.89 -1.57 -6.21
C LYS A 94 10.24 -0.79 -5.07
N GLU A 95 10.67 0.46 -4.86
CA GLU A 95 10.13 1.36 -3.84
C GLU A 95 8.65 1.67 -4.11
N GLU A 96 8.31 1.98 -5.36
CA GLU A 96 6.93 2.23 -5.81
C GLU A 96 6.05 0.98 -5.62
N SER A 97 6.57 -0.20 -5.93
CA SER A 97 5.87 -1.48 -5.76
C SER A 97 5.58 -1.76 -4.29
N ASN A 98 6.57 -1.54 -3.42
CA ASN A 98 6.42 -1.71 -1.98
C ASN A 98 5.42 -0.67 -1.44
N ALA A 99 5.55 0.61 -1.81
CA ALA A 99 4.65 1.67 -1.38
C ALA A 99 3.20 1.37 -1.74
N LEU A 100 2.93 0.95 -2.99
CA LEU A 100 1.58 0.55 -3.39
C LEU A 100 1.08 -0.65 -2.59
N TYR A 101 1.86 -1.72 -2.54
CA TYR A 101 1.42 -2.97 -1.90
C TYR A 101 1.12 -2.81 -0.41
N PHE A 102 1.98 -2.11 0.33
CA PHE A 102 1.81 -1.93 1.77
C PHE A 102 0.77 -0.84 2.14
N ALA A 103 0.38 0.02 1.18
CA ALA A 103 -0.75 0.94 1.36
C ALA A 103 -2.12 0.29 1.11
N LEU A 104 -2.16 -0.84 0.40
CA LEU A 104 -3.41 -1.54 0.12
C LEU A 104 -3.95 -2.22 1.39
N LYS A 105 -5.23 -1.97 1.68
CA LYS A 105 -6.00 -2.64 2.72
C LYS A 105 -6.90 -3.70 2.08
N HIS A 106 -7.24 -4.76 2.81
CA HIS A 106 -8.04 -5.86 2.26
C HIS A 106 -9.46 -5.86 2.83
N ALA A 107 -10.42 -6.23 1.99
CA ALA A 107 -11.81 -6.47 2.39
C ALA A 107 -12.38 -7.70 1.65
N GLU A 108 -13.30 -8.38 2.32
CA GLU A 108 -14.10 -9.45 1.72
C GLU A 108 -15.58 -9.09 1.81
N TYR A 109 -16.31 -9.41 0.75
CA TYR A 109 -17.74 -9.21 0.64
C TYR A 109 -18.40 -10.52 0.20
N GLY A 110 -19.54 -10.85 0.79
CA GLY A 110 -20.45 -11.90 0.33
C GLY A 110 -21.15 -11.52 -0.99
N PRO A 111 -21.95 -12.42 -1.57
CA PRO A 111 -22.81 -12.10 -2.71
C PRO A 111 -23.89 -11.06 -2.37
N ASP A 112 -24.29 -10.25 -3.35
CA ASP A 112 -25.33 -9.22 -3.25
C ASP A 112 -25.07 -8.12 -2.19
N GLU A 113 -23.81 -7.90 -1.83
CA GLU A 113 -23.37 -6.82 -0.94
C GLU A 113 -22.93 -5.59 -1.75
N GLU A 114 -23.30 -4.40 -1.27
CA GLU A 114 -22.92 -3.13 -1.89
C GLU A 114 -21.55 -2.66 -1.37
N ILE A 115 -20.56 -2.55 -2.26
CA ILE A 115 -19.21 -2.06 -1.95
C ILE A 115 -19.23 -0.53 -1.84
N PHE A 116 -19.94 0.14 -2.76
CA PHE A 116 -20.25 1.56 -2.69
C PHE A 116 -21.55 1.87 -3.43
N GLN A 117 -22.18 2.97 -3.04
CA GLN A 117 -23.52 3.33 -3.50
C GLN A 117 -23.56 4.62 -4.32
N GLN A 118 -24.39 4.64 -5.36
CA GLN A 118 -24.71 5.84 -6.13
C GLN A 118 -25.19 6.98 -5.23
N GLY A 119 -24.69 8.19 -5.47
CA GLY A 119 -24.99 9.38 -4.69
C GLY A 119 -24.20 9.52 -3.39
N GLN A 120 -23.44 8.48 -2.99
CA GLN A 120 -22.54 8.56 -1.85
C GLN A 120 -21.14 9.02 -2.27
N ARG A 121 -20.39 9.51 -1.30
CA ARG A 121 -18.98 9.86 -1.49
C ARG A 121 -18.14 8.59 -1.41
N ASN A 122 -17.19 8.44 -2.33
CA ASN A 122 -16.23 7.34 -2.30
C ASN A 122 -14.80 7.90 -2.42
N ASP A 123 -14.01 7.70 -1.37
CA ASP A 123 -12.59 8.08 -1.31
C ASP A 123 -11.68 6.85 -1.37
N ARG A 124 -12.15 5.76 -2.01
CA ARG A 124 -11.41 4.50 -2.13
C ARG A 124 -11.33 4.04 -3.58
N LEU A 125 -10.17 3.51 -3.95
CA LEU A 125 -9.94 2.82 -5.21
C LEU A 125 -9.91 1.31 -4.94
N TYR A 126 -10.74 0.54 -5.64
CA TYR A 126 -10.93 -0.88 -5.37
C TYR A 126 -10.25 -1.74 -6.45
N PHE A 127 -9.45 -2.70 -6.01
CA PHE A 127 -8.70 -3.66 -6.80
C PHE A 127 -9.32 -5.04 -6.60
N ILE A 128 -10.04 -5.55 -7.61
CA ILE A 128 -10.70 -6.86 -7.49
C ILE A 128 -9.66 -7.97 -7.65
N ASN A 129 -9.48 -8.78 -6.61
CA ASN A 129 -8.52 -9.89 -6.60
C ASN A 129 -9.20 -11.25 -6.83
N HIS A 130 -10.48 -11.37 -6.44
CA HIS A 130 -11.27 -12.59 -6.62
C HIS A 130 -12.76 -12.25 -6.68
N GLY A 131 -13.53 -13.07 -7.41
CA GLY A 131 -14.97 -12.92 -7.54
C GLY A 131 -15.35 -11.88 -8.59
N GLN A 132 -16.64 -11.53 -8.63
CA GLN A 132 -17.19 -10.57 -9.59
C GLN A 132 -18.18 -9.64 -8.91
N ALA A 133 -18.24 -8.40 -9.41
CA ALA A 133 -19.21 -7.40 -9.02
C ALA A 133 -19.84 -6.76 -10.26
N LYS A 134 -21.06 -6.25 -10.13
CA LYS A 134 -21.76 -5.45 -11.14
C LYS A 134 -21.72 -3.98 -10.76
N LEU A 135 -21.34 -3.14 -11.71
CA LEU A 135 -21.53 -1.71 -11.64
C LEU A 135 -22.91 -1.40 -12.23
N VAL A 136 -23.78 -0.77 -11.45
CA VAL A 136 -25.18 -0.51 -11.82
C VAL A 136 -25.51 0.98 -11.68
N TYR A 137 -26.35 1.49 -12.56
CA TYR A 137 -26.95 2.81 -12.47
C TYR A 137 -28.41 2.69 -12.06
N SER A 138 -28.80 3.38 -11.00
CA SER A 138 -30.16 3.35 -10.45
C SER A 138 -30.89 4.65 -10.77
N GLN A 139 -32.02 4.55 -11.48
CA GLN A 139 -32.86 5.70 -11.81
C GLN A 139 -34.35 5.31 -11.75
N ALA A 140 -35.14 6.11 -11.02
CA ALA A 140 -36.59 5.92 -10.89
C ALA A 140 -37.01 4.48 -10.52
N GLY A 141 -36.26 3.84 -9.62
CA GLY A 141 -36.52 2.47 -9.15
C GLY A 141 -36.13 1.36 -10.12
N ARG A 142 -35.42 1.68 -11.21
CA ARG A 142 -34.85 0.69 -12.15
C ARG A 142 -33.33 0.69 -12.05
N GLU A 143 -32.76 -0.51 -11.94
CA GLU A 143 -31.31 -0.73 -12.01
C GLU A 143 -30.92 -1.11 -13.45
N THR A 144 -29.98 -0.36 -14.02
CA THR A 144 -29.36 -0.67 -15.31
C THR A 144 -27.95 -1.17 -15.07
N LEU A 145 -27.63 -2.38 -15.55
CA LEU A 145 -26.27 -2.89 -15.53
C LEU A 145 -25.39 -2.07 -16.49
N LEU A 146 -24.33 -1.47 -15.96
CA LEU A 146 -23.34 -0.74 -16.76
C LEU A 146 -22.19 -1.66 -17.19
N ARG A 147 -21.63 -2.41 -16.23
CA ARG A 147 -20.41 -3.20 -16.43
C ARG A 147 -20.28 -4.30 -15.38
N VAL A 148 -19.63 -5.41 -15.73
CA VAL A 148 -19.16 -6.41 -14.75
C VAL A 148 -17.68 -6.17 -14.47
N ILE A 149 -17.30 -6.12 -13.19
CA ILE A 149 -15.93 -5.98 -12.69
C ILE A 149 -15.45 -7.35 -12.23
N ALA A 150 -14.34 -7.81 -12.80
CA ALA A 150 -13.74 -9.13 -12.56
C ALA A 150 -12.31 -8.99 -12.01
N PRO A 151 -11.62 -10.09 -11.63
CA PRO A 151 -10.27 -10.02 -11.10
C PRO A 151 -9.30 -9.33 -12.07
N GLY A 152 -8.43 -8.45 -11.55
CA GLY A 152 -7.53 -7.61 -12.35
C GLY A 152 -8.16 -6.34 -12.90
N MET A 153 -9.42 -6.05 -12.56
CA MET A 153 -10.09 -4.79 -12.88
C MET A 153 -10.20 -3.88 -11.65
N ILE A 154 -10.22 -2.58 -11.91
CA ILE A 154 -10.35 -1.53 -10.90
C ILE A 154 -11.76 -0.95 -10.92
N ALA A 155 -12.25 -0.53 -9.76
CA ALA A 155 -13.50 0.22 -9.61
C ALA A 155 -13.33 1.41 -8.64
N GLY A 156 -14.20 2.40 -8.76
CA GLY A 156 -14.18 3.62 -7.93
C GLY A 156 -13.24 4.71 -8.45
N GLU A 157 -12.60 4.50 -9.60
CA GLU A 157 -11.64 5.40 -10.23
C GLU A 157 -12.26 6.76 -10.57
N ASP A 158 -13.53 6.80 -10.96
CA ASP A 158 -14.24 8.04 -11.32
C ASP A 158 -14.31 9.02 -10.14
N THR A 159 -14.61 8.50 -8.94
CA THR A 159 -14.70 9.28 -7.70
C THR A 159 -13.37 9.45 -6.99
N PHE A 160 -12.41 8.56 -7.25
CA PHE A 160 -11.12 8.59 -6.58
C PHE A 160 -10.26 9.77 -7.08
N PHE A 161 -10.14 9.91 -8.41
CA PHE A 161 -9.31 10.96 -9.03
C PHE A 161 -10.03 12.31 -9.18
N THR A 162 -11.35 12.35 -9.00
CA THR A 162 -12.13 13.60 -9.02
C THR A 162 -12.79 13.87 -7.68
N ILE A 163 -13.31 15.08 -7.45
CA ILE A 163 -14.08 15.41 -6.23
C ILE A 163 -15.56 15.36 -6.59
N THR A 164 -16.11 14.15 -6.68
CA THR A 164 -17.51 13.91 -7.06
C THR A 164 -18.14 12.76 -6.26
N PHE A 165 -19.47 12.66 -6.33
CA PHE A 165 -20.24 11.54 -5.79
C PHE A 165 -20.25 10.36 -6.77
N CYS A 166 -20.43 9.15 -6.25
CA CYS A 166 -20.62 7.95 -7.06
C CYS A 166 -21.80 8.16 -8.01
N THR A 167 -21.55 8.01 -9.31
CA THR A 167 -22.61 8.05 -10.33
C THR A 167 -23.26 6.68 -10.53
N SER A 168 -22.72 5.63 -9.91
CA SER A 168 -23.19 4.25 -9.98
C SER A 168 -22.93 3.53 -8.66
N SER A 169 -23.61 2.41 -8.43
CA SER A 169 -23.35 1.49 -7.32
C SER A 169 -22.50 0.31 -7.78
N LEU A 170 -21.66 -0.22 -6.91
CA LEU A 170 -20.92 -1.47 -7.14
C LEU A 170 -21.44 -2.54 -6.18
N ILE A 171 -22.05 -3.59 -6.73
CA ILE A 171 -22.70 -4.66 -5.96
C ILE A 171 -22.06 -5.99 -6.33
N THR A 172 -21.71 -6.81 -5.35
CA THR A 172 -21.09 -8.11 -5.60
C THR A 172 -22.08 -9.10 -6.23
N ILE A 173 -21.59 -9.91 -7.17
CA ILE A 173 -22.35 -11.02 -7.81
C ILE A 173 -22.02 -12.35 -7.11
N SER A 174 -20.78 -12.49 -6.66
CA SER A 174 -20.27 -13.65 -5.93
C SER A 174 -19.45 -13.19 -4.74
N LYS A 175 -18.89 -14.13 -3.96
CA LYS A 175 -17.94 -13.77 -2.90
C LYS A 175 -16.73 -13.04 -3.50
N VAL A 176 -16.56 -11.78 -3.15
CA VAL A 176 -15.47 -10.92 -3.64
C VAL A 176 -14.40 -10.79 -2.57
N LYS A 177 -13.13 -10.95 -2.99
CA LYS A 177 -11.98 -10.48 -2.22
C LYS A 177 -11.32 -9.35 -2.99
N LEU A 178 -11.09 -8.24 -2.32
CA LEU A 178 -10.50 -7.07 -2.94
C LEU A 178 -9.45 -6.45 -2.04
N SER A 179 -8.59 -5.66 -2.67
CA SER A 179 -7.78 -4.66 -1.99
C SER A 179 -8.37 -3.28 -2.26
N TYR A 180 -8.19 -2.33 -1.35
CA TYR A 180 -8.56 -0.95 -1.57
C TYR A 180 -7.45 0.00 -1.12
N LEU A 181 -7.28 1.08 -1.88
CA LEU A 181 -6.40 2.19 -1.56
C LEU A 181 -7.26 3.36 -1.08
N GLU A 182 -6.87 3.98 0.03
CA GLU A 182 -7.52 5.20 0.52
C GLU A 182 -6.94 6.44 -0.17
N LYS A 183 -7.80 7.44 -0.40
CA LYS A 183 -7.41 8.70 -1.04
C LYS A 183 -6.33 9.44 -0.25
N GLU A 184 -6.36 9.33 1.08
CA GLU A 184 -5.33 9.88 1.95
C GLU A 184 -3.94 9.28 1.67
N ASP A 185 -3.86 7.96 1.48
CA ASP A 185 -2.58 7.30 1.17
C ASP A 185 -2.08 7.66 -0.23
N PHE A 186 -2.98 7.79 -1.20
CA PHE A 186 -2.63 8.31 -2.53
C PHE A 186 -2.15 9.76 -2.49
N ASN A 187 -2.79 10.62 -1.70
CA ASN A 187 -2.39 12.02 -1.58
C ASN A 187 -0.98 12.16 -0.99
N LYS A 188 -0.57 11.28 -0.06
CA LYS A 188 0.81 11.27 0.47
C LYS A 188 1.86 11.03 -0.63
N TRP A 189 1.50 10.32 -1.70
CA TRP A 189 2.41 10.07 -2.83
C TRP A 189 2.58 11.27 -3.74
N GLN A 190 1.70 12.27 -3.68
CA GLN A 190 1.79 13.46 -4.55
C GLN A 190 3.02 14.32 -4.27
N ASP A 191 3.62 14.20 -3.07
CA ASP A 191 4.83 14.95 -2.73
C ASP A 191 6.10 14.08 -2.82
N GLY A 192 6.02 12.83 -2.35
CA GLY A 192 7.19 11.94 -2.23
C GLY A 192 7.38 10.91 -3.34
N LEU A 193 6.30 10.50 -4.02
CA LEU A 193 6.28 9.40 -5.00
C LEU A 193 5.41 9.77 -6.22
N VAL A 194 5.66 10.95 -6.80
CA VAL A 194 4.85 11.52 -7.90
C VAL A 194 4.70 10.56 -9.07
N SER A 195 5.77 9.82 -9.40
CA SER A 195 5.77 8.83 -10.48
C SER A 195 4.83 7.65 -10.19
N LEU A 196 4.72 7.19 -8.94
CA LEU A 196 3.75 6.15 -8.56
C LEU A 196 2.33 6.64 -8.77
N ALA A 197 2.01 7.85 -8.31
CA ALA A 197 0.67 8.42 -8.44
C ALA A 197 0.27 8.53 -9.92
N SER A 198 1.16 9.06 -10.77
CA SER A 198 0.94 9.19 -12.21
C SER A 198 0.79 7.83 -12.91
N ARG A 199 1.63 6.83 -12.58
CA ARG A 199 1.53 5.48 -13.17
C ARG A 199 0.22 4.79 -12.80
N LEU A 200 -0.25 4.97 -11.57
CA LEU A 200 -1.52 4.40 -11.12
C LEU A 200 -2.71 5.03 -11.87
N GLU A 201 -2.72 6.35 -12.02
CA GLU A 201 -3.75 7.06 -12.78
C GLU A 201 -3.74 6.65 -14.26
N ASP A 202 -2.56 6.56 -14.88
CA ASP A 202 -2.39 6.08 -16.25
C ASP A 202 -2.89 4.66 -16.44
N HIS A 203 -2.62 3.77 -15.49
CA HIS A 203 -3.09 2.38 -15.52
C HIS A 203 -4.63 2.33 -15.49
N CYS A 204 -5.25 3.10 -14.60
CA CYS A 204 -6.72 3.22 -14.54
C CYS A 204 -7.29 3.76 -15.86
N GLY A 205 -6.64 4.77 -16.45
CA GLY A 205 -7.02 5.32 -17.76
C GLY A 205 -6.92 4.33 -18.91
N LYS A 206 -5.91 3.44 -18.92
CA LYS A 206 -5.75 2.38 -19.93
C LYS A 206 -6.83 1.30 -19.81
N LEU A 207 -7.22 0.93 -18.59
CA LEU A 207 -8.30 -0.05 -18.37
C LEU A 207 -9.65 0.45 -18.89
N LYS A 208 -9.91 1.76 -18.86
CA LYS A 208 -11.11 2.35 -19.47
C LYS A 208 -11.13 2.29 -21.00
N LYS A 209 -9.95 2.39 -21.65
CA LYS A 209 -9.83 2.45 -23.12
C LYS A 209 -9.74 1.10 -23.81
N LYS A 210 -9.47 0.01 -23.08
CA LYS A 210 -9.42 -1.37 -23.62
C LYS A 210 -10.81 -2.01 -23.72
N LEU A 211 -11.86 -1.22 -23.55
CA LEU A 211 -13.28 -1.57 -23.59
C LEU A 211 -13.98 -0.63 -24.58
#